data_AF-A0A164DBC6-F1
#
_entry.id   AF-A0A164DBC6-F1
#
_cell.length_a   1.000
_cell.length_b   1.000
_cell.length_c   1.000
_cell.angle_alpha   90.00
_cell.angle_beta   90.00
_cell.angle_gamma   90.00
#
_symmetry.space_group_name_H-M   'P 1'
#
loop_
_entity.id
_entity.type
_entity.pdbx_description
1 polymer ?
#
loop_
_entity_poly.entity_id
_entity_poly.type
_entity_poly.pdbx_seq_one_letter_code
_entity_poly.pdbx_strand_id
1 'polypeptide(L)'
;AEHVARNNEWDDNQKIRFFSDQLKGEAFEWHENYAEEEGDDLNYQDWKEALITRFQDTYDLATLEKKLSKLTQKPVENCRAFVSRLNNLYDTIAGKEEKADITKLI
;
A
#
# COMPACT_ATOMS: atom_id res chain seq x y z
N ALA A 1 6.44 -9.21 -3.38
CA ALA A 1 5.80 -9.39 -4.69
C ALA A 1 6.68 -8.78 -5.80
N GLU A 2 6.87 -7.46 -5.82
CA GLU A 2 7.70 -6.76 -6.82
C GLU A 2 9.15 -7.26 -6.95
N HIS A 3 9.80 -7.56 -5.82
CA HIS A 3 11.16 -8.13 -5.86
C HIS A 3 11.20 -9.52 -6.52
N VAL A 4 10.16 -10.34 -6.32
CA VAL A 4 10.05 -11.67 -6.96
C VAL A 4 9.81 -11.53 -8.45
N ALA A 5 8.90 -10.62 -8.84
CA ALA A 5 8.64 -10.32 -10.25
C ALA A 5 9.91 -9.86 -10.98
N ARG A 6 10.71 -9.00 -10.35
CA ARG A 6 11.99 -8.56 -10.91
C ARG A 6 12.98 -9.71 -11.10
N ASN A 7 13.13 -10.58 -10.11
CA ASN A 7 14.08 -11.70 -10.19
C ASN A 7 13.69 -12.75 -11.22
N ASN A 8 12.40 -12.83 -11.55
CA ASN A 8 11.86 -13.76 -12.53
C ASN A 8 11.53 -13.08 -13.87
N GLU A 9 11.91 -11.81 -14.05
CA GLU A 9 11.68 -11.04 -15.27
C GLU A 9 10.22 -11.04 -15.75
N TRP A 10 9.28 -10.96 -14.80
CA TRP A 10 7.85 -10.96 -15.13
C TRP A 10 7.46 -9.72 -15.93
N ASP A 11 6.74 -9.95 -17.03
CA ASP A 11 6.03 -8.88 -17.74
C ASP A 11 4.81 -8.41 -16.95
N ASP A 12 4.18 -7.33 -17.44
CA ASP A 12 3.07 -6.69 -16.74
C ASP A 12 1.81 -7.58 -16.68
N ASN A 13 1.55 -8.39 -17.71
CA ASN A 13 0.44 -9.34 -17.70
C ASN A 13 0.66 -10.45 -16.67
N GLN A 14 1.90 -10.94 -16.57
CA GLN A 14 2.30 -11.90 -15.55
C GLN A 14 2.20 -11.30 -14.15
N LYS A 15 2.59 -10.04 -13.95
CA LYS A 15 2.43 -9.35 -12.66
C LYS A 15 0.97 -9.25 -12.25
N ILE A 16 0.07 -8.79 -13.13
CA ILE A 16 -1.37 -8.71 -12.83
C ILE A 16 -1.88 -10.07 -12.40
N ARG A 17 -1.64 -11.11 -13.22
CA ARG A 17 -2.08 -12.48 -12.93
C ARG A 17 -1.55 -13.01 -11.59
N PHE A 18 -0.23 -12.98 -11.39
CA PHE A 18 0.37 -13.62 -10.21
C PHE A 18 0.18 -12.81 -8.93
N PHE A 19 0.00 -11.50 -9.02
CA PHE A 19 -0.32 -10.69 -7.85
C PHE A 19 -1.81 -10.79 -7.51
N SER A 20 -2.71 -10.89 -8.50
CA SER A 20 -4.13 -11.09 -8.22
C SER A 20 -4.44 -12.44 -7.57
N ASP A 21 -3.69 -13.51 -7.92
CA ASP A 21 -3.74 -14.81 -7.25
C ASP A 21 -3.49 -14.74 -5.72
N GLN A 22 -2.83 -13.67 -5.25
CA GLN A 22 -2.56 -13.45 -3.82
C GLN A 22 -3.64 -12.61 -3.11
N LEU A 23 -4.55 -11.98 -3.87
CA LEU A 23 -5.65 -11.20 -3.31
C LEU A 23 -6.70 -12.12 -2.69
N LYS A 24 -7.35 -11.63 -1.63
CA LYS A 24 -8.37 -12.38 -0.89
C LYS A 24 -9.47 -11.44 -0.41
N GLY A 25 -10.67 -11.98 -0.26
CA GLY A 25 -11.84 -11.24 0.23
C GLY A 25 -12.15 -10.04 -0.64
N GLU A 26 -12.43 -8.89 -0.01
CA GLU A 26 -12.80 -7.64 -0.69
C GLU A 26 -11.79 -7.20 -1.76
N ALA A 27 -10.50 -7.45 -1.55
CA ALA A 27 -9.48 -7.10 -2.54
C ALA A 27 -9.56 -7.96 -3.81
N PHE A 28 -9.93 -9.23 -3.67
CA PHE A 28 -10.13 -10.13 -4.81
C PHE A 28 -11.42 -9.78 -5.56
N GLU A 29 -12.52 -9.58 -4.84
CA GLU A 29 -13.81 -9.16 -5.43
C GLU A 29 -13.68 -7.83 -6.18
N TRP A 30 -12.93 -6.87 -5.62
CA TRP A 30 -12.65 -5.62 -6.33
C TRP A 30 -11.84 -5.85 -7.61
N HIS A 31 -10.81 -6.71 -7.56
CA HIS A 31 -10.01 -7.01 -8.74
C HIS A 31 -10.83 -7.65 -9.86
N GLU A 32 -11.73 -8.59 -9.55
CA GLU A 32 -12.59 -9.23 -10.56
C GLU A 32 -13.43 -8.19 -11.31
N ASN A 33 -14.10 -7.29 -10.58
CA ASN A 33 -14.89 -6.22 -11.18
C ASN A 33 -14.02 -5.25 -11.99
N TYR A 34 -12.88 -4.83 -11.44
CA TYR A 34 -11.98 -3.90 -12.13
C TYR A 34 -11.42 -4.50 -13.42
N ALA A 35 -11.04 -5.78 -13.40
CA ALA A 35 -10.55 -6.46 -14.60
C ALA A 35 -11.64 -6.67 -15.65
N GLU A 36 -12.90 -6.91 -15.23
CA GLU A 36 -14.06 -6.97 -16.13
C GLU A 36 -14.36 -5.61 -16.77
N GLU A 37 -14.28 -4.52 -16.01
CA GLU A 37 -14.52 -3.15 -16.48
C GLU A 37 -13.45 -2.68 -17.48
N GLU A 38 -12.17 -2.91 -17.17
CA GLU A 38 -11.06 -2.49 -18.03
C GLU A 38 -10.89 -3.39 -19.27
N GLY A 39 -11.23 -4.69 -19.17
CA GLY A 39 -11.16 -5.63 -20.29
C GLY A 39 -9.79 -5.68 -20.95
N ASP A 40 -9.74 -5.35 -22.24
CA ASP A 40 -8.50 -5.37 -23.05
C ASP A 40 -7.54 -4.21 -22.72
N ASP A 41 -8.02 -3.15 -22.06
CA ASP A 41 -7.22 -1.98 -21.68
C ASP A 41 -6.55 -2.15 -20.29
N LEU A 42 -6.79 -3.29 -19.63
CA LEU A 42 -6.22 -3.61 -18.33
C LEU A 42 -4.68 -3.60 -18.38
N ASN A 43 -4.09 -2.60 -17.73
CA ASN A 43 -2.65 -2.45 -17.64
C ASN A 43 -2.17 -2.46 -16.19
N TYR A 44 -0.91 -2.87 -15.99
CA TYR A 44 -0.39 -3.14 -14.65
C TYR A 44 -0.25 -1.87 -13.80
N GLN A 45 0.14 -0.75 -14.42
CA GLN A 45 0.42 0.47 -13.68
C GLN A 45 -0.88 1.06 -13.11
N ASP A 46 -1.92 1.18 -13.92
CA ASP A 46 -3.21 1.71 -13.49
C ASP A 46 -3.88 0.75 -12.50
N TRP A 47 -3.84 -0.55 -12.77
CA TRP A 47 -4.35 -1.57 -11.84
C TRP A 47 -3.68 -1.48 -10.46
N LYS A 48 -2.35 -1.34 -10.42
CA LYS A 48 -1.57 -1.22 -9.19
C LYS A 48 -1.92 0.06 -8.44
N GLU A 49 -1.99 1.20 -9.14
CA GLU A 49 -2.34 2.47 -8.54
C GLU A 49 -3.77 2.48 -7.99
N ALA A 50 -4.72 1.89 -8.71
CA ALA A 50 -6.11 1.76 -8.26
C ALA A 50 -6.21 0.84 -7.02
N LEU A 51 -5.51 -0.30 -7.02
CA LEU A 51 -5.46 -1.22 -5.89
C LEU A 51 -4.88 -0.54 -4.64
N ILE A 52 -3.76 0.18 -4.79
CA ILE A 52 -3.15 0.93 -3.69
C ILE A 52 -4.11 2.02 -3.23
N THR A 53 -4.65 2.84 -4.12
CA THR A 53 -5.53 3.96 -3.75
C THR A 53 -6.75 3.49 -2.96
N ARG A 54 -7.34 2.36 -3.36
CA ARG A 54 -8.52 1.81 -2.70
C ARG A 54 -8.24 1.20 -1.33
N PHE A 55 -7.15 0.44 -1.21
CA PHE A 55 -6.86 -0.35 -0.01
C PHE A 55 -5.73 0.24 0.86
N GLN A 56 -5.17 1.39 0.48
CA GLN A 56 -4.18 2.09 1.28
C GLN A 56 -4.83 2.60 2.57
N ASP A 57 -4.08 2.47 3.67
CA ASP A 57 -4.54 2.85 5.00
C ASP A 57 -5.05 4.30 5.03
N THR A 58 -6.34 4.44 5.35
CA THR A 58 -7.12 5.68 5.22
C THR A 58 -6.93 6.62 6.40
N TYR A 59 -6.13 6.24 7.40
CA TYR A 59 -5.83 7.14 8.51
C TYR A 59 -5.35 8.49 7.97
N ASP A 60 -6.12 9.52 8.29
CA ASP A 60 -5.70 10.89 8.05
C ASP A 60 -4.43 11.20 8.84
N LEU A 61 -3.72 12.24 8.41
CA LEU A 61 -2.46 12.66 9.00
C LEU A 61 -2.61 12.88 10.52
N ALA A 62 -3.68 13.56 10.93
CA ALA A 62 -3.95 13.85 12.35
C ALA A 62 -4.12 12.56 13.18
N THR A 63 -4.72 11.52 12.63
CA THR A 63 -4.89 10.23 13.29
C THR A 63 -3.56 9.49 13.43
N LEU A 64 -2.69 9.58 12.42
CA LEU A 64 -1.34 9.01 12.49
C LEU A 64 -0.45 9.75 13.51
N GLU A 65 -0.47 11.07 13.53
CA GLU A 65 0.23 11.89 14.52
C GLU A 65 -0.26 11.59 15.95
N LYS A 66 -1.58 11.47 16.12
CA LYS A 66 -2.19 11.07 17.39
C LYS A 66 -1.77 9.65 17.81
N LYS A 67 -1.60 8.73 16.85
CA LYS A 67 -1.07 7.38 17.11
C LYS A 67 0.40 7.43 17.52
N LEU A 68 1.20 8.30 16.89
CA LEU A 68 2.61 8.50 17.20
C LEU A 68 2.81 9.08 18.60
N SER A 69 2.05 10.11 18.98
CA SER A 69 2.14 10.72 20.32
C SER A 69 1.78 9.76 21.46
N LYS A 70 1.02 8.70 21.17
CA LYS A 70 0.63 7.66 22.14
C LYS A 70 1.46 6.39 22.00
N LEU A 71 2.41 6.33 21.06
CA LEU A 71 3.18 5.14 20.78
C LEU A 71 4.19 4.89 21.89
N THR A 72 3.94 3.87 22.71
CA THR A 72 4.85 3.41 23.76
C THR A 72 5.27 1.98 23.52
N GLN A 73 6.47 1.64 23.99
CA GLN A 73 6.96 0.26 23.95
C GLN A 73 6.14 -0.59 24.91
N LYS A 74 5.57 -1.69 24.41
CA LYS A 74 4.83 -2.60 25.28
C LYS A 74 5.81 -3.35 26.21
N PRO A 75 5.40 -3.76 27.42
CA PRO A 75 6.29 -4.46 28.36
C PRO A 75 6.95 -5.73 27.82
N VAL A 76 6.28 -6.43 26.90
CA VAL A 76 6.75 -7.68 26.28
C VAL A 76 7.39 -7.48 24.90
N GLU A 77 7.41 -6.26 24.39
CA GLU A 77 7.94 -5.92 23.08
C GLU A 77 9.44 -5.64 23.18
N ASN A 78 10.24 -6.30 22.34
CA ASN A 78 11.67 -6.00 22.29
C ASN A 78 11.94 -4.66 21.58
N CYS A 79 13.06 -4.02 21.91
CA CYS A 79 13.38 -2.68 21.39
C CYS A 79 13.43 -2.62 19.87
N ARG A 80 13.89 -3.68 19.19
CA ARG A 80 13.95 -3.73 17.72
C ARG A 80 12.56 -3.71 17.10
N ALA A 81 11.62 -4.48 17.66
CA ALA A 81 10.22 -4.49 17.22
C ALA A 81 9.56 -3.13 17.45
N PHE A 82 9.83 -2.49 18.60
CA PHE A 82 9.34 -1.15 18.90
C PHE A 82 9.87 -0.10 17.91
N VAL A 83 11.19 -0.06 17.69
CA VAL A 83 11.82 0.86 16.73
C VAL A 83 11.30 0.63 15.31
N SER A 84 11.10 -0.63 14.91
CA SER A 84 10.51 -0.94 13.60
C SER A 84 9.09 -0.38 13.45
N ARG A 85 8.25 -0.50 14.49
CA ARG A 85 6.91 0.10 14.52
C ARG A 85 6.95 1.62 14.48
N LEU A 86 7.90 2.23 15.20
CA LEU A 86 8.10 3.68 15.23
C LEU A 86 8.51 4.20 13.85
N ASN A 87 9.51 3.59 13.21
CA ASN A 87 9.99 4.00 11.89
C ASN A 87 8.91 3.84 10.82
N ASN A 88 8.20 2.71 10.80
CA ASN A 88 7.09 2.51 9.85
C ASN A 88 6.00 3.59 10.00
N LEU A 89 5.72 4.04 11.22
CA LEU A 89 4.75 5.11 11.46
C LEU A 89 5.27 6.46 10.95
N TYR A 90 6.55 6.77 11.17
CA TYR A 90 7.19 7.96 10.62
C TYR A 90 7.20 7.98 9.09
N ASP A 91 7.61 6.88 8.45
CA ASP A 91 7.67 6.78 6.99
C ASP A 91 6.27 6.97 6.37
N THR A 92 5.23 6.46 7.04
CA THR A 92 3.83 6.63 6.61
C THR A 92 3.37 8.09 6.73
N ILE A 93 3.74 8.79 7.80
CA ILE A 93 3.42 10.21 8.01
C ILE A 93 4.15 11.07 6.97
N ALA A 94 5.46 10.90 6.81
CA ALA A 94 6.27 11.66 5.87
C ALA A 94 5.77 11.49 4.43
N GLY A 95 5.45 10.26 4.02
CA GLY A 95 4.88 10.01 2.70
C GLY A 95 3.49 10.63 2.48
N LYS A 96 2.71 10.87 3.54
CA LYS A 96 1.43 11.60 3.44
C LYS A 96 1.62 13.12 3.42
N GLU A 97 2.59 13.66 4.17
CA GLU A 97 2.94 15.08 4.12
C GLU A 97 3.43 15.48 2.71
N GLU A 98 4.33 14.69 2.12
CA GLU A 98 4.82 14.91 0.75
C GLU A 98 3.68 14.97 -0.27
N LYS A 99 2.75 14.00 -0.20
CA LYS A 99 1.55 14.00 -1.06
C LYS A 99 0.65 15.22 -0.83
N ALA A 100 0.46 15.63 0.42
CA ALA A 100 -0.37 16.79 0.74
C ALA A 100 0.24 18.10 0.22
N ASP A 101 1.56 18.23 0.25
CA ASP A 101 2.25 19.42 -0.26
C ASP A 101 2.28 19.47 -1.78
N ILE A 102 2.41 18.33 -2.47
CA ILE A 102 2.23 18.26 -3.93
C ILE A 102 0.81 18.74 -4.33
N THR A 103 -0.23 18.28 -3.62
CA THR A 103 -1.62 18.69 -3.90
C THR A 103 -1.87 20.19 -3.68
N LYS A 104 -1.10 20.86 -2.81
CA LYS A 104 -1.21 22.32 -2.61
C LYS A 104 -0.51 23.14 -3.70
N LEU A 105 0.37 22.53 -4.49
CA LEU A 105 1.16 23.19 -5.53
C LEU A 105 0.53 23.07 -6.94
N ILE A 106 -0.56 22.31 -7.07
CA ILE A 106 -1.34 22.08 -8.30
C ILE A 106 -2.66 22.87 -8.19
#